data_AF-A0A958K293-F1
#
_entry.id   AF-A0A958K293-F1
#
_cell.length_a   1.000
_cell.length_b   1.000
_cell.length_c   1.000
_cell.angle_alpha   90.00
_cell.angle_beta   90.00
_cell.angle_gamma   90.00
#
_symmetry.space_group_name_H-M   'P 1'
#
loop_
_entity.id
_entity.type
_entity.pdbx_description
1 polymer ?
#
loop_
_entity_poly.entity_id
_entity_poly.type
_entity_poly.pdbx_seq_one_letter_code
_entity_poly.pdbx_strand_id
1 'polypeptide(L)'
;LLQYLVSWYWSWLAFILEFRTTNIEDPKKKLTMMIDILSESDKYDPAISHIDERILHQIIVKESARVYLTKQDDSIKSKYLFKSYDELMEMISGYIKAVAPRYKFSTSLSNTIISTIHRQIFYAENFPGTARFSGKENDRKAIARYISHLVFSCIGK
;
A
#
# COMPACT_ATOMS: atom_id res chain seq x y z
N LEU A 1 7.83 13.65 -15.07
CA LEU A 1 8.24 12.23 -15.22
C LEU A 1 8.00 11.45 -13.93
N LEU A 2 8.63 11.82 -12.81
CA LEU A 2 8.44 11.17 -11.50
C LEU A 2 6.97 11.03 -11.04
N GLN A 3 6.21 12.12 -11.18
CA GLN A 3 4.78 12.16 -10.89
C GLN A 3 3.96 11.11 -11.64
N TYR A 4 4.29 10.88 -12.92
CA TYR A 4 3.61 9.86 -13.73
C TYR A 4 3.95 8.44 -13.25
N LEU A 5 5.21 8.20 -12.86
CA LEU A 5 5.63 6.93 -12.27
C LEU A 5 4.91 6.62 -10.96
N VAL A 6 4.70 7.62 -10.11
CA VAL A 6 3.94 7.50 -8.86
C VAL A 6 2.48 7.14 -9.14
N SER A 7 1.80 7.87 -10.04
CA SER A 7 0.41 7.57 -10.42
C SER A 7 0.26 6.19 -11.09
N TRP A 8 1.23 5.81 -11.94
CA TRP A 8 1.26 4.49 -12.57
C TRP A 8 1.39 3.38 -11.53
N TYR A 9 2.29 3.50 -10.55
CA TYR A 9 2.45 2.51 -9.48
C TYR A 9 1.17 2.31 -8.67
N TRP A 10 0.47 3.38 -8.28
CA TRP A 10 -0.78 3.25 -7.54
C TRP A 10 -1.88 2.59 -8.36
N SER A 11 -1.97 2.94 -9.65
CA SER A 11 -2.91 2.32 -10.60
C SER A 11 -2.59 0.83 -10.80
N TRP A 12 -1.30 0.49 -10.89
CA TRP A 12 -0.84 -0.89 -11.02
C TRP A 12 -1.14 -1.72 -9.78
N LEU A 13 -0.91 -1.17 -8.58
CA LEU A 13 -1.31 -1.83 -7.33
C LEU A 13 -2.82 -2.05 -7.26
N ALA A 14 -3.61 -1.05 -7.65
CA ALA A 14 -5.07 -1.18 -7.70
C ALA A 14 -5.51 -2.31 -8.63
N PHE A 15 -4.89 -2.38 -9.82
CA PHE A 15 -5.13 -3.45 -10.79
C PHE A 15 -4.79 -4.84 -10.24
N ILE A 16 -3.62 -5.01 -9.60
CA ILE A 16 -3.24 -6.31 -9.02
C ILE A 16 -4.21 -6.73 -7.93
N LEU A 17 -4.60 -5.80 -7.07
CA LEU A 17 -5.57 -6.05 -5.99
C LEU A 17 -6.91 -6.51 -6.57
N GLU A 18 -7.45 -5.80 -7.56
CA GLU A 18 -8.70 -6.18 -8.21
C GLU A 18 -8.58 -7.56 -8.88
N PHE A 19 -7.53 -7.78 -9.67
CA PHE A 19 -7.28 -9.03 -10.38
C PHE A 19 -7.19 -10.23 -9.43
N ARG A 20 -6.41 -10.12 -8.35
CA ARG A 20 -6.22 -11.21 -7.38
C ARG A 20 -7.43 -11.43 -6.47
N THR A 21 -8.25 -10.41 -6.24
CA THR A 21 -9.43 -10.50 -5.36
C THR A 21 -10.74 -10.81 -6.08
N THR A 22 -10.78 -10.76 -7.41
CA THR A 22 -11.98 -11.02 -8.23
C THR A 22 -12.70 -12.31 -7.84
N ASN A 23 -11.96 -13.41 -7.64
CA ASN A 23 -12.55 -14.74 -7.41
C ASN A 23 -12.71 -15.11 -5.92
N ILE A 24 -12.55 -14.16 -4.99
CA ILE A 24 -12.63 -14.42 -3.56
C ILE A 24 -13.93 -13.88 -3.01
N GLU A 25 -14.81 -14.73 -2.49
CA GLU A 25 -16.08 -14.27 -1.94
C GLU A 25 -15.94 -13.74 -0.51
N ASP A 26 -15.08 -14.36 0.30
CA ASP A 26 -14.92 -14.01 1.72
C ASP A 26 -14.23 -12.64 1.91
N PRO A 27 -14.92 -11.64 2.51
CA PRO A 27 -14.38 -10.30 2.74
C PRO A 27 -13.12 -10.30 3.62
N LYS A 28 -13.03 -11.21 4.60
CA LYS A 28 -11.85 -11.29 5.48
C LYS A 28 -10.64 -11.79 4.70
N LYS A 29 -10.83 -12.79 3.84
CA LYS A 29 -9.76 -13.29 2.95
C LYS A 29 -9.32 -12.23 1.95
N LYS A 30 -10.26 -11.47 1.37
CA LYS A 30 -9.94 -10.32 0.50
C LYS A 30 -9.07 -9.30 1.23
N LEU A 31 -9.43 -8.95 2.47
CA LEU A 31 -8.69 -7.98 3.27
C LEU A 31 -7.28 -8.49 3.62
N THR A 32 -7.15 -9.76 4.02
CA THR A 32 -5.83 -10.37 4.28
C THR A 32 -4.97 -10.40 3.02
N MET A 33 -5.53 -10.82 1.88
CA MET A 33 -4.79 -10.85 0.63
C MET A 33 -4.35 -9.46 0.17
N MET A 34 -5.18 -8.44 0.40
CA MET A 34 -4.79 -7.05 0.13
C MET A 34 -3.56 -6.63 0.95
N ILE A 35 -3.52 -6.98 2.24
CA ILE A 35 -2.37 -6.69 3.11
C ILE A 35 -1.12 -7.42 2.62
N ASP A 36 -1.25 -8.67 2.20
CA ASP A 36 -0.14 -9.45 1.66
C ASP A 36 0.40 -8.83 0.36
N ILE A 37 -0.47 -8.47 -0.58
CA ILE A 37 -0.09 -7.83 -1.86
C ILE A 37 0.63 -6.51 -1.61
N LEU A 38 0.10 -5.64 -0.75
CA LEU A 38 0.74 -4.37 -0.43
C LEU A 38 2.09 -4.56 0.27
N SER A 39 2.24 -5.63 1.06
CA SER A 39 3.49 -5.92 1.78
C SER A 39 4.55 -6.59 0.91
N GLU A 40 4.18 -7.12 -0.25
CA GLU A 40 5.07 -7.83 -1.20
C GLU A 40 5.19 -7.09 -2.55
N SER A 41 4.76 -5.84 -2.64
CA SER A 41 4.71 -5.02 -3.85
C SER A 41 6.08 -4.60 -4.44
N ASP A 42 7.15 -5.20 -3.96
CA ASP A 42 8.53 -5.00 -4.41
C ASP A 42 9.16 -6.30 -4.94
N LYS A 43 8.39 -7.40 -4.94
CA LYS A 43 8.81 -8.70 -5.47
C LYS A 43 8.50 -8.78 -6.97
N TYR A 44 9.55 -8.54 -7.75
CA TYR A 44 9.75 -8.85 -9.17
C TYR A 44 8.55 -9.56 -9.84
N ASP A 45 7.67 -8.78 -10.46
CA ASP A 45 6.69 -9.33 -11.40
C ASP A 45 7.35 -9.49 -12.79
N PRO A 46 7.49 -10.71 -13.34
CA PRO A 46 8.02 -10.92 -14.69
C PRO A 46 7.21 -10.22 -15.80
N ALA A 47 6.01 -9.72 -15.51
CA ALA A 47 5.24 -8.86 -16.42
C ALA A 47 5.83 -7.44 -16.60
N ILE A 48 6.78 -7.02 -15.75
CA ILE A 48 7.37 -5.67 -15.74
C ILE A 48 8.89 -5.77 -15.96
N SER A 49 9.32 -6.38 -17.07
CA SER A 49 10.76 -6.60 -17.33
C SER A 49 11.57 -5.31 -17.54
N HIS A 50 10.90 -4.16 -17.72
CA HIS A 50 11.53 -2.90 -18.14
C HIS A 50 11.72 -1.86 -17.02
N ILE A 51 11.21 -2.10 -15.81
CA ILE A 51 11.32 -1.15 -14.68
C ILE A 51 11.82 -1.90 -13.46
N ASP A 52 12.92 -1.43 -12.87
CA ASP A 52 13.40 -1.94 -11.58
C ASP A 52 12.41 -1.52 -10.48
N GLU A 53 11.56 -2.48 -10.10
CA GLU A 53 10.49 -2.32 -9.11
C GLU A 53 11.01 -1.89 -7.74
N ARG A 54 12.24 -2.30 -7.38
CA ARG A 54 12.87 -1.89 -6.11
C ARG A 54 13.27 -0.44 -6.15
N ILE A 55 13.92 0.00 -7.23
CA ILE A 55 14.28 1.40 -7.42
C ILE A 55 13.01 2.26 -7.51
N LEU A 56 11.99 1.79 -8.22
CA LEU A 56 10.70 2.49 -8.32
C LEU A 56 10.03 2.61 -6.95
N HIS A 57 9.93 1.52 -6.19
CA HIS A 57 9.37 1.52 -4.85
C HIS A 57 10.13 2.47 -3.92
N GLN A 58 11.47 2.44 -3.93
CA GLN A 58 12.28 3.36 -3.13
C GLN A 58 12.08 4.83 -3.51
N ILE A 59 12.03 5.13 -4.82
CA ILE A 59 11.72 6.48 -5.33
C ILE A 59 10.33 6.89 -4.85
N ILE A 60 9.34 6.01 -4.94
CA ILE A 60 7.96 6.31 -4.52
C ILE A 60 7.88 6.49 -3.02
N VAL A 61 8.50 5.66 -2.19
CA VAL A 61 8.48 5.82 -0.73
C VAL A 61 9.15 7.14 -0.33
N LYS A 62 10.27 7.49 -0.96
CA LYS A 62 11.02 8.73 -0.68
C LYS A 62 10.29 9.98 -1.18
N GLU A 63 9.70 9.92 -2.36
CA GLU A 63 9.07 11.07 -3.02
C GLU A 63 7.58 11.19 -2.71
N SER A 64 6.88 10.12 -2.33
CA SER A 64 5.47 10.18 -1.89
C SER A 64 5.33 11.09 -0.68
N ALA A 65 6.13 10.88 0.36
CA ALA A 65 6.14 11.75 1.54
C ALA A 65 6.35 13.22 1.14
N ARG A 66 7.24 13.50 0.18
CA ARG A 66 7.50 14.86 -0.31
C ARG A 66 6.35 15.40 -1.17
N VAL A 67 5.78 14.61 -2.07
CA VAL A 67 4.69 15.02 -2.96
C VAL A 67 3.40 15.28 -2.16
N TYR A 68 3.09 14.44 -1.17
CA TYR A 68 1.91 14.61 -0.31
C TYR A 68 2.07 15.74 0.71
N LEU A 69 3.27 15.99 1.25
CA LEU A 69 3.51 17.05 2.24
C LEU A 69 3.85 18.43 1.62
N THR A 70 4.32 18.48 0.37
CA THR A 70 4.88 19.71 -0.22
C THR A 70 4.00 20.34 -1.31
N LYS A 71 2.79 19.82 -1.60
CA LYS A 71 1.94 20.43 -2.65
C LYS A 71 0.59 20.94 -2.15
N GLN A 72 0.64 22.22 -1.84
CA GLN A 72 -0.45 23.17 -1.61
C GLN A 72 -0.86 23.88 -2.92
N ASP A 73 -0.67 23.23 -4.08
CA ASP A 73 -0.84 23.88 -5.38
C ASP A 73 -2.04 23.27 -6.13
N ASP A 74 -3.12 24.05 -6.20
CA ASP A 74 -4.48 23.71 -6.68
C ASP A 74 -4.59 23.47 -8.19
N SER A 75 -3.47 23.16 -8.85
CA SER A 75 -3.41 22.92 -10.28
C SER A 75 -4.20 21.67 -10.68
N ILE A 76 -4.93 21.71 -11.80
CA ILE A 76 -5.68 20.56 -12.33
C ILE A 76 -4.80 19.30 -12.46
N LYS A 77 -3.51 19.47 -12.81
CA LYS A 77 -2.52 18.39 -12.89
C LYS A 77 -2.27 17.69 -11.55
N SER A 78 -2.30 18.40 -10.41
CA SER A 78 -2.12 17.77 -9.09
C SER A 78 -3.35 16.94 -8.72
N LYS A 79 -4.57 17.40 -9.02
CA LYS A 79 -5.80 16.61 -8.78
C LYS A 79 -5.82 15.29 -9.55
N TYR A 80 -5.46 15.30 -10.83
CA TYR A 80 -5.35 14.05 -11.61
C TYR A 80 -4.22 13.13 -11.12
N LEU A 81 -3.16 13.70 -10.53
CA LEU A 81 -2.04 12.92 -9.98
C LEU A 81 -2.44 12.09 -8.76
N PHE A 82 -3.22 12.68 -7.87
CA PHE A 82 -3.66 12.03 -6.64
C PHE A 82 -4.84 11.08 -6.84
N LYS A 83 -5.53 11.19 -7.99
CA LYS A 83 -6.66 10.34 -8.34
C LYS A 83 -6.37 8.85 -8.19
N SER A 84 -5.25 8.35 -8.72
CA SER A 84 -4.88 6.92 -8.61
C SER A 84 -4.66 6.47 -7.16
N TYR A 85 -4.18 7.37 -6.31
CA TYR A 85 -4.00 7.08 -4.88
C TYR A 85 -5.34 7.09 -4.14
N ASP A 86 -6.20 8.07 -4.43
CA ASP A 86 -7.55 8.16 -3.87
C ASP A 86 -8.39 6.93 -4.26
N GLU A 87 -8.29 6.46 -5.51
CA GLU A 87 -8.93 5.23 -6.00
C GLU A 87 -8.46 3.99 -5.23
N LEU A 88 -7.15 3.85 -5.02
CA LEU A 88 -6.59 2.77 -4.20
C LEU A 88 -7.10 2.85 -2.75
N MET A 89 -7.13 4.04 -2.17
CA MET A 89 -7.63 4.26 -0.81
C MET A 89 -9.11 3.90 -0.66
N GLU A 90 -9.95 4.31 -1.61
CA GLU A 90 -11.38 3.99 -1.64
C GLU A 90 -11.61 2.49 -1.82
N MET A 91 -10.84 1.82 -2.67
CA MET A 91 -10.90 0.36 -2.81
C MET A 91 -10.56 -0.36 -1.50
N ILE A 92 -9.47 0.03 -0.83
CA ILE A 92 -9.09 -0.54 0.47
C ILE A 92 -10.15 -0.23 1.55
N SER A 93 -10.71 0.98 1.52
CA SER A 93 -11.81 1.40 2.40
C SER A 93 -13.03 0.49 2.19
N GLY A 94 -13.32 0.13 0.94
CA GLY A 94 -14.33 -0.86 0.56
C GLY A 94 -14.09 -2.23 1.18
N TYR A 95 -12.87 -2.77 1.12
CA TYR A 95 -12.53 -4.04 1.76
C TYR A 95 -12.71 -3.99 3.29
N ILE A 96 -12.32 -2.89 3.93
CA ILE A 96 -12.50 -2.69 5.37
C ILE A 96 -14.00 -2.68 5.72
N LYS A 97 -14.81 -1.92 4.97
CA LYS A 97 -16.26 -1.82 5.20
C LYS A 97 -16.98 -3.14 4.92
N ALA A 98 -16.49 -3.95 3.98
CA ALA A 98 -17.06 -5.27 3.71
C ALA A 98 -16.88 -6.23 4.90
N VAL A 99 -15.80 -6.08 5.68
CA VAL A 99 -15.57 -6.85 6.91
C VAL A 99 -16.28 -6.21 8.11
N ALA A 100 -16.21 -4.88 8.24
CA ALA A 100 -16.74 -4.13 9.37
C ALA A 100 -17.54 -2.89 8.89
N PRO A 101 -18.82 -3.06 8.51
CA PRO A 101 -19.62 -1.98 7.93
C PRO A 101 -19.81 -0.76 8.85
N ARG A 102 -19.71 -0.96 10.17
CA ARG A 102 -19.87 0.09 11.19
C ARG A 102 -18.58 0.85 11.50
N TYR A 103 -17.45 0.46 10.91
CA TYR A 103 -16.17 1.11 11.18
C TYR A 103 -16.09 2.49 10.51
N LYS A 104 -16.13 3.55 11.33
CA LYS A 104 -16.24 4.94 10.88
C LYS A 104 -14.99 5.48 10.17
N PHE A 105 -13.81 4.93 10.46
CA PHE A 105 -12.53 5.49 10.03
C PHE A 105 -11.84 4.66 8.95
N SER A 106 -12.62 4.02 8.06
CA SER A 106 -12.12 3.10 7.03
C SER A 106 -11.12 3.77 6.09
N THR A 107 -11.44 4.94 5.54
CA THR A 107 -10.52 5.69 4.65
C THR A 107 -9.24 6.12 5.37
N SER A 108 -9.33 6.58 6.62
CA SER A 108 -8.14 6.92 7.42
C SER A 108 -7.28 5.69 7.72
N LEU A 109 -7.92 4.55 8.02
CA LEU A 109 -7.24 3.28 8.25
C LEU A 109 -6.54 2.79 6.97
N SER A 110 -7.15 2.93 5.79
CA SER A 110 -6.50 2.64 4.50
C SER A 110 -5.18 3.41 4.35
N ASN A 111 -5.21 4.71 4.60
CA ASN A 111 -4.01 5.55 4.54
C ASN A 111 -2.95 5.12 5.56
N THR A 112 -3.38 4.78 6.79
CA THR A 112 -2.48 4.25 7.82
C THR A 112 -1.85 2.93 7.41
N ILE A 113 -2.60 2.01 6.79
CA ILE A 113 -2.10 0.72 6.29
C ILE A 113 -0.98 0.96 5.28
N ILE A 114 -1.27 1.70 4.19
CA ILE A 114 -0.31 1.96 3.11
C ILE A 114 0.95 2.64 3.67
N SER A 115 0.76 3.71 4.43
CA SER A 115 1.87 4.49 4.99
C SER A 115 2.73 3.65 5.94
N THR A 116 2.12 2.77 6.73
CA THR A 116 2.84 1.95 7.70
C THR A 116 3.60 0.83 7.00
N ILE A 117 3.03 0.19 6.00
CA ILE A 117 3.73 -0.81 5.17
C ILE A 117 4.99 -0.19 4.57
N HIS A 118 4.84 0.91 3.82
CA HIS A 118 5.96 1.60 3.19
C HIS A 118 7.04 2.01 4.19
N ARG A 119 6.64 2.51 5.37
CA ARG A 119 7.57 2.91 6.42
C ARG A 119 8.32 1.71 7.02
N GLN A 120 7.64 0.60 7.29
CA GLN A 120 8.28 -0.61 7.80
C GLN A 120 9.24 -1.22 6.77
N ILE A 121 8.85 -1.21 5.49
CA ILE A 121 9.72 -1.61 4.39
C ILE A 121 10.99 -0.75 4.36
N PHE A 122 10.83 0.57 4.38
CA PHE A 122 11.94 1.51 4.39
C PHE A 122 12.87 1.32 5.60
N TYR A 123 12.31 1.17 6.80
CA TYR A 123 13.11 0.93 8.00
C TYR A 123 13.87 -0.39 7.95
N ALA A 124 13.24 -1.47 7.47
CA ALA A 124 13.90 -2.77 7.34
C ALA A 124 15.08 -2.72 6.35
N GLU A 125 14.97 -1.93 5.28
CA GLU A 125 16.04 -1.78 4.27
C GLU A 125 17.16 -0.83 4.70
N ASN A 126 16.82 0.29 5.35
CA ASN A 126 17.77 1.39 5.60
C ASN A 126 18.33 1.37 7.03
N PHE A 127 17.63 0.73 7.97
CA PHE A 127 18.00 0.69 9.39
C PHE A 127 17.87 -0.71 9.98
N PRO A 128 18.56 -1.72 9.44
CA PRO A 128 18.43 -3.12 9.89
C PRO A 128 18.84 -3.35 11.35
N GLY A 129 19.63 -2.44 11.95
CA GLY A 129 20.05 -2.51 13.35
C GLY A 129 19.02 -2.03 14.37
N THR A 130 18.01 -1.25 13.96
CA THR A 130 16.94 -0.74 14.84
C THR A 130 15.55 -1.27 14.46
N ALA A 131 15.38 -1.74 13.23
CA ALA A 131 14.20 -2.48 12.83
C ALA A 131 14.16 -3.82 13.57
N ARG A 132 13.03 -4.12 14.23
CA ARG A 132 12.77 -5.47 14.80
C ARG A 132 12.67 -6.55 13.72
N PHE A 133 12.67 -6.14 12.45
CA PHE A 133 12.62 -6.94 11.24
C PHE A 133 14.02 -6.90 10.58
N SER A 134 14.62 -8.07 10.35
CA SER A 134 16.06 -8.28 10.08
C SER A 134 16.54 -8.09 8.62
N GLY A 135 15.73 -7.55 7.72
CA GLY A 135 16.01 -7.45 6.27
C GLY A 135 16.03 -8.76 5.46
N LYS A 136 15.60 -9.91 5.99
CA LYS A 136 15.45 -11.20 5.26
C LYS A 136 14.06 -11.34 4.64
N GLU A 137 13.86 -12.28 3.71
CA GLU A 137 12.56 -12.59 3.09
C GLU A 137 11.43 -12.85 4.12
N ASN A 138 11.80 -13.23 5.34
CA ASN A 138 10.90 -13.42 6.48
C ASN A 138 10.27 -12.11 7.01
N ASP A 139 10.82 -10.95 6.64
CA ASP A 139 10.42 -9.64 7.18
C ASP A 139 9.22 -9.04 6.47
N ARG A 140 9.02 -9.28 5.16
CA ARG A 140 7.79 -8.87 4.47
C ARG A 140 6.57 -9.60 5.03
N LYS A 141 6.68 -10.91 5.21
CA LYS A 141 5.65 -11.71 5.89
C LYS A 141 5.44 -11.26 7.33
N ALA A 142 6.49 -10.82 8.03
CA ALA A 142 6.36 -10.26 9.37
C ALA A 142 5.63 -8.91 9.38
N ILE A 143 5.90 -8.04 8.41
CA ILE A 143 5.17 -6.78 8.20
C ILE A 143 3.70 -7.08 7.89
N ALA A 144 3.40 -7.98 6.95
CA ALA A 144 2.04 -8.39 6.62
C ALA A 144 1.29 -8.94 7.84
N ARG A 145 1.94 -9.78 8.66
CA ARG A 145 1.38 -10.27 9.94
C ARG A 145 1.12 -9.13 10.94
N TYR A 146 2.06 -8.20 11.09
CA TYR A 146 1.91 -7.04 11.97
C TYR A 146 0.74 -6.15 11.55
N ILE A 147 0.63 -5.85 10.26
CA ILE A 147 -0.45 -5.03 9.70
C ILE A 147 -1.78 -5.77 9.82
N SER A 148 -1.82 -7.07 9.52
CA SER A 148 -3.02 -7.89 9.73
C SER A 148 -3.48 -7.84 11.19
N HIS A 149 -2.57 -8.05 12.13
CA HIS A 149 -2.86 -7.95 13.55
C HIS A 149 -3.42 -6.56 13.92
N LEU A 150 -2.78 -5.48 13.45
CA LEU A 150 -3.24 -4.10 13.69
C LEU A 150 -4.65 -3.87 13.15
N VAL A 151 -4.89 -4.22 11.88
CA VAL A 151 -6.17 -3.99 11.20
C VAL A 151 -7.29 -4.77 11.86
N PHE A 152 -7.12 -6.08 12.08
CA PHE A 152 -8.14 -6.92 12.70
C PHE A 152 -8.42 -6.53 14.16
N SER A 153 -7.41 -6.01 14.88
CA SER A 153 -7.62 -5.48 16.23
C SER A 153 -8.43 -4.17 16.25
N CYS A 154 -8.32 -3.35 15.21
CA CYS A 154 -9.08 -2.11 15.08
C CYS A 154 -10.54 -2.34 14.68
N ILE A 155 -10.78 -3.31 13.78
CA ILE A 155 -12.12 -3.55 13.21
C ILE A 155 -12.92 -4.66 13.92
N GLY A 156 -12.26 -5.48 14.75
CA GLY A 156 -12.88 -6.58 15.51
C GLY A 156 -13.57 -6.16 16.82
N LYS A 157 -13.77 -4.86 17.03
CA LYS A 157 -14.47 -4.30 18.20
C LYS A 157 -15.94 -3.99 17.87
#